data_AF-A0A2D9Z6L8-F1
#
_entry.id   AF-A0A2D9Z6L8-F1
#
_cell.length_a   1.000
_cell.length_b   1.000
_cell.length_c   1.000
_cell.angle_alpha   90.00
_cell.angle_beta   90.00
_cell.angle_gamma   90.00
#
_symmetry.space_group_name_H-M   'P 1'
#
loop_
_entity.id
_entity.type
_entity.pdbx_description
1 polymer ?
#
loop_
_entity_poly.entity_id
_entity_poly.type
_entity_poly.pdbx_seq_one_letter_code
_entity_poly.pdbx_strand_id
1 'polypeptide(L)'
;MSNQDDLASADANVETEEFNHDNQQLVAYLDGELDDVQSQDIERRLSDDPEFRLRLQQLQQAWDLLDELPQANRDEDFTRSTVEFVALNARQHLAETKQWSQASSTRSVIWRVLALVAVTLLGWYLGDWYFGKQHRQLLEDIEVISEFDQYRLTDDFDFLQKLEASGVFYAEGESDED
;
A
#
# COMPACT_ATOMS: atom_id res chain seq x y z
N MET A 1 17.27 50.11 -16.99
CA MET A 1 15.85 50.13 -16.57
C MET A 1 15.34 48.70 -16.32
N SER A 2 16.09 47.87 -15.58
CA SER A 2 15.75 46.42 -15.41
C SER A 2 15.52 46.00 -13.96
N ASN A 3 15.61 46.92 -12.98
CA ASN A 3 15.44 46.60 -11.56
C ASN A 3 14.08 47.06 -10.99
N GLN A 4 13.27 47.79 -11.75
CA GLN A 4 11.99 48.33 -11.25
C GLN A 4 10.86 47.29 -11.38
N ASP A 5 10.91 46.46 -12.42
CA ASP A 5 9.89 45.43 -12.69
C ASP A 5 10.02 44.20 -11.78
N ASP A 6 11.25 43.82 -11.38
CA ASP A 6 11.51 42.71 -10.46
C ASP A 6 11.07 43.02 -9.01
N LEU A 7 11.15 44.30 -8.59
CA LEU A 7 10.71 44.71 -7.25
C LEU A 7 9.18 44.79 -7.16
N ALA A 8 8.50 45.24 -8.23
CA ALA A 8 7.04 45.30 -8.28
C ALA A 8 6.39 43.91 -8.32
N SER A 9 7.04 42.95 -8.96
CA SER A 9 6.57 41.56 -9.03
C SER A 9 6.81 40.78 -7.74
N ALA A 10 7.86 41.09 -6.99
CA ALA A 10 8.09 40.53 -5.65
C ALA A 10 7.05 41.03 -4.63
N ASP A 11 6.74 42.33 -4.63
CA ASP A 11 5.80 42.97 -3.71
C ASP A 11 4.36 42.43 -3.91
N ALA A 12 3.90 42.36 -5.16
CA ALA A 12 2.59 41.81 -5.50
C ALA A 12 2.44 40.33 -5.14
N ASN A 13 3.53 39.55 -5.21
CA ASN A 13 3.49 38.14 -4.82
C ASN A 13 3.38 37.98 -3.30
N VAL A 14 4.06 38.82 -2.51
CA VAL A 14 3.96 38.79 -1.04
C VAL A 14 2.54 39.15 -0.58
N GLU A 15 1.93 40.19 -1.14
CA GLU A 15 0.54 40.57 -0.82
C GLU A 15 -0.45 39.45 -1.17
N THR A 16 -0.23 38.74 -2.28
CA THR A 16 -1.08 37.62 -2.70
C THR A 16 -0.95 36.41 -1.77
N GLU A 17 0.28 36.07 -1.37
CA GLU A 17 0.54 34.97 -0.43
C GLU A 17 -0.04 35.27 0.96
N GLU A 18 0.09 36.51 1.45
CA GLU A 18 -0.52 36.95 2.71
C GLU A 18 -2.05 36.87 2.64
N PHE A 19 -2.64 37.36 1.56
CA PHE A 19 -4.09 37.26 1.32
C PHE A 19 -4.59 35.80 1.30
N ASN A 20 -3.86 34.90 0.63
CA ASN A 20 -4.21 33.49 0.58
C ASN A 20 -4.10 32.83 1.96
N HIS A 21 -3.04 33.16 2.71
CA HIS A 21 -2.84 32.66 4.06
C HIS A 21 -3.96 33.12 5.00
N ASP A 22 -4.32 34.39 4.96
CA ASP A 22 -5.41 34.97 5.73
C ASP A 22 -6.75 34.28 5.42
N ASN A 23 -7.05 34.04 4.14
CA ASN A 23 -8.26 33.32 3.77
C ASN A 23 -8.27 31.88 4.29
N GLN A 24 -7.12 31.19 4.22
CA GLN A 24 -7.01 29.84 4.76
C GLN A 24 -7.27 29.81 6.27
N GLN A 25 -6.75 30.78 7.02
CA GLN A 25 -7.01 30.91 8.45
C GLN A 25 -8.49 31.20 8.75
N LEU A 26 -9.13 32.08 7.97
CA LEU A 26 -10.55 32.40 8.14
C LEU A 26 -11.46 31.21 7.84
N VAL A 27 -11.12 30.39 6.83
CA VAL A 27 -11.84 29.14 6.53
C VAL A 27 -11.70 28.15 7.69
N ALA A 28 -10.48 27.93 8.16
CA ALA A 28 -10.21 27.03 9.29
C ALA A 28 -10.86 27.52 10.61
N TYR A 29 -11.05 28.83 10.76
CA TYR A 29 -11.82 29.38 11.89
C TYR A 29 -13.31 29.05 11.76
N LEU A 30 -13.88 29.14 10.55
CA LEU A 30 -15.30 28.85 10.32
C LEU A 30 -15.65 27.35 10.44
N ASP A 31 -14.77 26.44 10.04
CA ASP A 31 -15.00 25.00 10.18
C ASP A 31 -14.64 24.46 11.59
N GLY A 32 -13.91 25.24 12.38
CA GLY A 32 -13.46 24.88 13.73
C GLY A 32 -12.20 24.00 13.76
N GLU A 33 -11.39 23.98 12.71
CA GLU A 33 -10.12 23.25 12.65
C GLU A 33 -8.96 23.93 13.40
N LEU A 34 -9.12 25.19 13.83
CA LEU A 34 -8.12 25.92 14.63
C LEU A 34 -8.09 25.47 16.09
N ASP A 35 -6.89 25.46 16.69
CA ASP A 35 -6.74 25.26 18.13
C ASP A 35 -7.18 26.50 18.95
N ASP A 36 -7.27 26.37 20.28
CA ASP A 36 -7.73 27.44 21.17
C ASP A 36 -6.85 28.71 21.09
N VAL A 37 -5.54 28.55 20.87
CA VAL A 37 -4.58 29.65 20.81
C VAL A 37 -4.72 30.40 19.49
N GLN A 38 -4.80 29.64 18.39
CA GLN A 38 -5.03 30.17 17.05
C GLN A 38 -6.38 30.88 16.96
N SER A 39 -7.44 30.29 17.51
CA SER A 39 -8.77 30.89 17.54
C SER A 39 -8.77 32.23 18.27
N GLN A 40 -8.10 32.31 19.43
CA GLN A 40 -7.97 33.58 20.17
C GLN A 40 -7.20 34.65 19.40
N ASP A 41 -6.16 34.28 18.64
CA ASP A 41 -5.41 35.22 17.80
C ASP A 41 -6.28 35.78 16.66
N ILE A 42 -7.04 34.92 16.00
CA ILE A 42 -8.00 35.30 14.96
C ILE A 42 -9.08 36.23 15.53
N GLU A 43 -9.63 35.95 16.71
CA GLU A 43 -10.63 36.81 17.37
C GLU A 43 -10.08 38.20 17.71
N ARG A 44 -8.81 38.27 18.13
CA ARG A 44 -8.13 39.56 18.33
C ARG A 44 -7.98 40.30 17.00
N ARG A 45 -7.48 39.63 15.95
CA ARG A 45 -7.35 40.24 14.61
C ARG A 45 -8.69 40.73 14.07
N LEU A 46 -9.77 39.95 14.23
CA LEU A 46 -11.14 40.35 13.86
C LEU A 46 -11.63 41.56 14.66
N SER A 47 -11.14 41.79 15.88
CA SER A 47 -11.50 42.98 16.67
C SER A 47 -10.81 44.23 16.13
N ASP A 48 -9.54 44.10 15.73
CA ASP A 48 -8.68 45.21 15.34
C ASP A 48 -8.78 45.58 13.85
N ASP A 49 -9.06 44.60 12.98
CA ASP A 49 -9.05 44.75 11.52
C ASP A 49 -10.48 44.70 10.90
N PRO A 50 -11.00 45.84 10.40
CA PRO A 50 -12.31 45.87 9.73
C PRO A 50 -12.34 45.16 8.37
N GLU A 51 -11.23 45.10 7.65
CA GLU A 51 -11.15 44.40 6.35
C GLU A 51 -11.20 42.89 6.55
N PHE A 52 -10.46 42.39 7.54
CA PHE A 52 -10.46 40.98 7.92
C PHE A 52 -11.86 40.51 8.35
N ARG A 53 -12.63 41.35 9.07
CA ARG A 53 -14.05 41.09 9.37
C ARG A 53 -14.93 41.01 8.14
N LEU A 54 -14.73 41.91 7.17
CA LEU A 54 -15.52 41.92 5.94
C LEU A 54 -15.29 40.62 5.14
N ARG A 55 -14.04 40.14 5.09
CA ARG A 55 -13.69 38.87 4.44
C ARG A 55 -14.39 37.68 5.10
N LEU A 56 -14.40 37.61 6.43
CA LEU A 56 -15.13 36.58 7.18
C LEU A 56 -16.63 36.60 6.86
N GLN A 57 -17.25 37.79 6.80
CA GLN A 57 -18.67 37.94 6.45
C GLN A 57 -18.98 37.48 5.02
N GLN A 58 -18.11 37.78 4.05
CA GLN A 58 -18.28 37.33 2.67
C GLN A 58 -18.22 35.80 2.57
N LEU A 59 -17.28 35.18 3.29
CA LEU A 59 -17.16 33.73 3.33
C LEU A 59 -18.40 33.08 3.96
N GLN A 60 -18.88 33.62 5.07
CA GLN A 60 -20.12 33.16 5.71
C GLN A 60 -21.33 33.28 4.77
N GLN A 61 -21.47 34.41 4.07
CA GLN A 61 -22.53 34.60 3.09
C GLN A 61 -22.47 33.59 1.93
N ALA A 62 -21.26 33.24 1.48
CA ALA A 62 -21.10 32.21 0.45
C ALA A 62 -21.57 30.84 0.93
N TRP A 63 -21.30 30.49 2.20
CA TRP A 63 -21.84 29.28 2.83
C TRP A 63 -23.36 29.30 2.97
N ASP A 64 -23.94 30.42 3.41
CA ASP A 64 -25.40 30.58 3.51
C ASP A 64 -26.09 30.34 2.15
N LEU A 65 -25.49 30.83 1.05
CA LEU A 65 -26.00 30.60 -0.31
C LEU A 65 -25.90 29.12 -0.75
N LEU A 66 -24.92 28.37 -0.26
CA LEU A 66 -24.82 26.94 -0.52
C LEU A 66 -25.94 26.16 0.16
N ASP A 67 -26.38 26.60 1.34
CA ASP A 67 -27.51 26.00 2.06
C ASP A 67 -28.85 26.27 1.37
N GLU A 68 -28.96 27.37 0.62
CA GLU A 68 -30.13 27.69 -0.21
C GLU A 68 -30.24 26.84 -1.49
N LEU A 69 -29.23 26.04 -1.81
CA LEU A 69 -29.26 25.25 -3.03
C LEU A 69 -30.42 24.25 -3.03
N PRO A 70 -31.19 24.17 -4.13
CA PRO A 70 -32.32 23.26 -4.22
C PRO A 70 -31.82 21.83 -4.09
N GLN A 71 -32.28 21.15 -3.04
CA GLN A 71 -32.08 19.72 -2.93
C GLN A 71 -32.83 19.06 -4.09
N ALA A 72 -32.10 18.40 -4.99
CA ALA A 72 -32.70 17.63 -6.06
C ALA A 72 -33.61 16.57 -5.43
N ASN A 73 -34.91 16.83 -5.45
CA ASN A 73 -35.92 15.89 -4.99
C ASN A 73 -35.73 14.62 -5.82
N ARG A 74 -35.28 13.54 -5.17
CA ARG A 74 -35.00 12.27 -5.84
C ARG A 74 -36.34 11.66 -6.22
N ASP A 75 -36.86 12.07 -7.36
CA ASP A 75 -38.01 11.42 -7.95
C ASP A 75 -37.66 9.94 -8.13
N GLU A 76 -38.54 9.05 -7.69
CA GLU A 76 -38.37 7.60 -7.75
C GLU A 76 -38.06 7.13 -9.19
N ASP A 77 -38.44 7.94 -10.18
CA ASP A 77 -38.16 7.76 -11.60
C ASP A 77 -36.66 7.82 -11.97
N PHE A 78 -35.81 8.56 -11.22
CA PHE A 78 -34.35 8.56 -11.44
C PHE A 78 -33.71 7.21 -11.09
N THR A 79 -34.24 6.54 -10.06
CA THR A 79 -33.75 5.22 -9.66
C THR A 79 -34.23 4.17 -10.65
N ARG A 80 -35.46 4.32 -11.18
CA ARG A 80 -35.99 3.46 -12.24
C ARG A 80 -35.16 3.55 -13.51
N SER A 81 -34.81 4.76 -13.96
CA SER A 81 -34.04 4.96 -15.20
C SER A 81 -32.62 4.38 -15.12
N THR A 82 -31.97 4.44 -13.95
CA THR A 82 -30.64 3.87 -13.76
C THR A 82 -30.68 2.33 -13.77
N VAL A 83 -31.63 1.71 -13.07
CA VAL A 83 -31.81 0.25 -13.09
C VAL A 83 -32.19 -0.24 -14.49
N GLU A 84 -33.03 0.50 -15.20
CA GLU A 84 -33.39 0.21 -16.59
C GLU A 84 -32.18 0.30 -17.53
N PHE A 85 -31.36 1.35 -17.40
CA PHE A 85 -30.13 1.52 -18.18
C PHE A 85 -29.11 0.39 -17.93
N VAL A 86 -28.95 -0.04 -16.68
CA VAL A 86 -28.08 -1.18 -16.33
C VAL A 86 -28.64 -2.48 -16.92
N ALA A 87 -29.95 -2.70 -16.83
CA ALA A 87 -30.61 -3.88 -17.39
C ALA A 87 -30.51 -3.93 -18.92
N LEU A 88 -30.60 -2.80 -19.62
CA LEU A 88 -30.44 -2.70 -21.07
C LEU A 88 -28.99 -3.00 -21.49
N ASN A 89 -27.99 -2.42 -20.82
CA ASN A 89 -26.57 -2.70 -21.11
C ASN A 89 -26.22 -4.18 -20.86
N ALA A 90 -26.72 -4.77 -19.77
CA ALA A 90 -26.50 -6.19 -19.48
C ALA A 90 -27.06 -7.09 -20.61
N ARG A 91 -28.21 -6.74 -21.19
CA ARG A 91 -28.79 -7.49 -22.32
C ARG A 91 -27.99 -7.32 -23.61
N GLN A 92 -27.45 -6.14 -23.88
CA GLN A 92 -26.60 -5.90 -25.06
C GLN A 92 -25.29 -6.69 -24.98
N HIS A 93 -24.59 -6.68 -23.84
CA HIS A 93 -23.36 -7.47 -23.66
C HIS A 93 -23.59 -8.99 -23.79
N LEU A 94 -24.74 -9.50 -23.33
CA LEU A 94 -25.10 -10.90 -23.52
C LEU A 94 -25.45 -11.24 -24.98
N ALA A 95 -26.01 -10.30 -25.74
CA ALA A 95 -26.31 -10.51 -27.16
C ALA A 95 -25.03 -10.52 -28.02
N GLU A 96 -24.07 -9.63 -27.74
CA GLU A 96 -22.78 -9.58 -28.44
C GLU A 96 -21.91 -10.80 -28.15
N THR A 97 -21.88 -11.28 -26.90
CA THR A 97 -21.12 -12.49 -26.52
C THR A 97 -21.75 -13.80 -27.02
N LYS A 98 -23.08 -13.86 -27.16
CA LYS A 98 -23.77 -15.02 -27.75
C LYS A 98 -23.54 -15.15 -29.26
N GLN A 99 -23.40 -14.03 -29.98
CA GLN A 99 -23.26 -14.08 -31.44
C GLN A 99 -21.91 -14.69 -31.89
N TRP A 100 -20.85 -14.58 -31.08
CA TRP A 100 -19.55 -15.23 -31.35
C TRP A 100 -19.50 -16.70 -30.90
N SER A 101 -20.29 -17.10 -29.89
CA SER A 101 -20.15 -18.43 -29.24
C SER A 101 -21.04 -19.53 -29.84
N GLN A 102 -21.95 -19.21 -30.75
CA GLN A 102 -22.92 -20.19 -31.29
C GLN A 102 -22.41 -21.04 -32.46
N ALA A 103 -21.14 -20.89 -32.87
CA ALA A 103 -20.50 -21.72 -33.89
C ALA A 103 -19.42 -22.65 -33.32
N SER A 104 -19.69 -23.34 -32.20
CA SER A 104 -18.74 -24.33 -31.67
C SER A 104 -18.91 -25.69 -32.37
N SER A 105 -18.28 -25.80 -33.54
CA SER A 105 -17.98 -27.10 -34.15
C SER A 105 -17.14 -27.91 -33.16
N THR A 106 -17.63 -29.09 -32.75
CA THR A 106 -16.99 -30.04 -31.80
C THR A 106 -15.51 -30.33 -32.12
N ARG A 107 -15.08 -30.07 -33.36
CA ARG A 107 -13.69 -30.13 -33.81
C ARG A 107 -12.73 -29.22 -33.04
N SER A 108 -13.16 -28.03 -32.60
CA SER A 108 -12.28 -27.11 -31.86
C SER A 108 -12.01 -27.57 -30.41
N VAL A 109 -12.99 -28.25 -29.79
CA VAL A 109 -12.83 -28.83 -28.45
C VAL A 109 -11.80 -29.97 -28.47
N ILE A 110 -11.82 -30.80 -29.52
CA ILE A 110 -10.86 -31.90 -29.69
C ILE A 110 -9.42 -31.39 -29.75
N TRP A 111 -9.17 -30.30 -30.49
CA TRP A 111 -7.82 -29.70 -30.57
C TRP A 111 -7.33 -29.14 -29.23
N ARG A 112 -8.22 -28.57 -28.41
CA ARG A 112 -7.85 -28.05 -27.07
C ARG A 112 -7.47 -29.18 -26.11
N VAL A 113 -8.22 -30.29 -26.13
CA VAL A 113 -7.90 -31.47 -25.33
C VAL A 113 -6.58 -32.09 -25.77
N LEU A 114 -6.35 -32.20 -27.09
CA LEU A 114 -5.12 -32.78 -27.64
C LEU A 114 -3.88 -31.94 -27.30
N ALA A 115 -4.00 -30.61 -27.34
CA ALA A 115 -2.92 -29.71 -26.92
C ALA A 115 -2.57 -29.86 -25.43
N LEU A 116 -3.58 -30.00 -24.57
CA LEU A 116 -3.38 -30.20 -23.14
C LEU A 116 -2.63 -31.51 -22.84
N VAL A 117 -3.05 -32.60 -23.48
CA VAL A 117 -2.39 -33.91 -23.37
C VAL A 117 -0.94 -33.84 -23.87
N ALA A 118 -0.69 -33.15 -24.98
CA ALA A 118 0.66 -32.99 -25.52
C ALA A 118 1.60 -32.25 -24.55
N VAL A 119 1.13 -31.17 -23.91
CA VAL A 119 1.92 -30.42 -22.91
C VAL A 119 2.25 -31.28 -21.69
N THR A 120 1.28 -32.06 -21.19
CA THR A 120 1.52 -32.95 -20.04
C THR A 120 2.55 -34.04 -20.33
N LEU A 121 2.51 -34.64 -21.52
CA LEU A 121 3.49 -35.65 -21.93
C LEU A 121 4.88 -35.05 -22.12
N LEU A 122 4.97 -33.85 -22.70
CA LEU A 122 6.24 -33.14 -22.85
C LEU A 122 6.87 -32.79 -21.50
N GLY A 123 6.07 -32.30 -20.55
CA GLY A 123 6.53 -31.98 -19.20
C GLY A 123 7.05 -33.20 -18.46
N TRP A 124 6.36 -34.34 -18.55
CA TRP A 124 6.80 -35.60 -17.95
C TRP A 124 8.12 -36.09 -18.56
N TYR A 125 8.23 -36.07 -19.89
CA TYR A 125 9.42 -36.53 -20.61
C TYR A 125 10.66 -35.65 -20.33
N LEU A 126 10.49 -34.32 -20.29
CA LEU A 126 11.57 -33.40 -19.94
C LEU A 126 11.96 -33.49 -18.46
N GLY A 127 10.98 -33.68 -17.57
CA GLY A 127 11.20 -33.82 -16.13
C GLY A 127 12.04 -35.05 -15.79
N ASP A 128 11.68 -36.21 -16.35
CA ASP A 128 12.41 -37.47 -16.13
C ASP A 128 13.88 -37.37 -16.64
N TRP A 129 14.09 -36.72 -17.79
CA TRP A 129 15.43 -36.53 -18.34
C TRP A 129 16.32 -35.58 -17.50
N TYR A 130 15.74 -34.58 -16.85
CA TYR A 130 16.50 -33.58 -16.09
C TYR A 130 16.71 -33.95 -14.61
N PHE A 131 15.71 -34.58 -13.97
CA PHE A 131 15.75 -34.86 -12.52
C PHE A 131 16.52 -36.13 -12.12
N GLY A 132 16.91 -36.99 -13.07
CA GLY A 132 17.60 -38.25 -12.78
C GLY A 132 19.00 -38.17 -12.16
N LYS A 133 19.60 -36.97 -12.00
CA LYS A 133 20.97 -36.82 -11.47
C LYS A 133 21.17 -35.88 -10.27
N GLN A 134 20.17 -35.09 -9.85
CA GLN A 134 20.39 -34.04 -8.82
C GLN A 134 19.84 -34.36 -7.42
N HIS A 135 18.95 -35.35 -7.26
CA HIS A 135 18.40 -35.71 -5.93
C HIS A 135 19.17 -36.82 -5.21
N ARG A 136 20.49 -36.65 -5.07
CA ARG A 136 21.26 -37.46 -4.09
C ARG A 136 22.11 -36.65 -3.13
N GLN A 137 22.36 -35.36 -3.38
CA GLN A 137 23.21 -34.53 -2.50
C GLN A 137 22.42 -33.64 -1.54
N LEU A 138 21.14 -33.37 -1.80
CA LEU A 138 20.32 -32.50 -0.93
C LEU A 138 19.73 -33.21 0.30
N LEU A 139 20.00 -34.52 0.45
CA LEU A 139 19.58 -35.32 1.61
C LEU A 139 20.73 -35.53 2.61
N GLU A 140 21.96 -35.14 2.28
CA GLU A 140 23.13 -35.32 3.16
C GLU A 140 23.38 -34.10 4.06
N ASP A 141 22.78 -32.94 3.74
CA ASP A 141 22.98 -31.66 4.46
C ASP A 141 21.85 -31.27 5.43
N ILE A 142 20.86 -32.15 5.65
CA ILE A 142 19.77 -31.88 6.60
C ILE A 142 20.20 -32.09 8.06
N GLU A 143 21.16 -32.98 8.32
CA GLU A 143 21.55 -33.34 9.70
C GLU A 143 22.50 -32.32 10.34
N VAL A 144 23.13 -31.45 9.56
CA VAL A 144 24.08 -30.44 10.07
C VAL A 144 23.36 -29.17 10.56
N ILE A 145 22.08 -28.96 10.19
CA ILE A 145 21.34 -27.74 10.52
C ILE A 145 20.45 -27.91 11.78
N SER A 146 20.23 -29.13 12.30
CA SER A 146 19.36 -29.33 13.47
C SER A 146 20.00 -29.07 14.84
N GLU A 147 21.33 -29.07 14.95
CA GLU A 147 22.02 -29.04 16.26
C GLU A 147 22.76 -27.72 16.56
N PHE A 148 22.45 -26.62 15.86
CA PHE A 148 23.19 -25.37 16.04
C PHE A 148 22.89 -24.65 17.36
N ASP A 149 21.78 -25.00 18.05
CA ASP A 149 21.37 -24.34 19.29
C ASP A 149 21.99 -24.95 20.55
N GLN A 150 22.67 -26.10 20.44
CA GLN A 150 23.24 -26.79 21.60
C GLN A 150 24.70 -26.43 21.89
N TYR A 151 25.38 -25.74 20.97
CA TYR A 151 26.76 -25.25 21.17
C TYR A 151 26.85 -23.88 21.87
N ARG A 152 25.72 -23.32 22.30
CA ARG A 152 25.68 -21.99 22.94
C ARG A 152 25.45 -22.05 24.44
N LEU A 153 26.12 -22.97 25.13
CA LEU A 153 26.09 -23.03 26.60
C LEU A 153 27.41 -23.53 27.20
N THR A 154 28.52 -22.82 27.01
CA THR A 154 29.60 -22.61 28.01
C THR A 154 30.58 -21.57 27.47
N ASP A 155 30.73 -20.49 28.21
CA ASP A 155 31.27 -19.20 27.78
C ASP A 155 32.73 -19.00 28.21
N ASP A 156 33.61 -20.01 28.11
CA ASP A 156 35.04 -19.76 28.35
C ASP A 156 35.99 -20.84 27.79
N PHE A 157 36.79 -20.47 26.77
CA PHE A 157 37.88 -21.30 26.24
C PHE A 157 39.01 -21.47 27.28
N ASP A 158 39.16 -20.50 28.20
CA ASP A 158 40.12 -20.54 29.31
C ASP A 158 39.83 -21.67 30.31
N PHE A 159 38.57 -22.13 30.41
CA PHE A 159 38.20 -23.25 31.27
C PHE A 159 38.77 -24.57 30.75
N LEU A 160 38.69 -24.82 29.43
CA LEU A 160 39.23 -26.04 28.82
C LEU A 160 40.76 -26.11 28.95
N GLN A 161 41.45 -24.97 28.82
CA GLN A 161 42.90 -24.91 29.00
C GLN A 161 43.33 -25.13 30.46
N LYS A 162 42.57 -24.61 31.43
CA LYS A 162 42.81 -24.90 32.86
C LYS A 162 42.50 -26.34 33.22
N LEU A 163 41.51 -26.95 32.57
CA LEU A 163 41.13 -28.34 32.80
C LEU A 163 42.19 -29.32 32.26
N GLU A 164 42.74 -29.05 31.06
CA GLU A 164 43.88 -29.79 30.52
C GLU A 164 45.12 -29.65 31.43
N ALA A 165 45.44 -28.42 31.86
CA ALA A 165 46.55 -28.16 32.77
C ALA A 165 46.39 -28.82 34.14
N SER A 166 45.16 -29.10 34.57
CA SER A 166 44.88 -29.77 35.85
C SER A 166 45.15 -31.28 35.84
N GLY A 167 45.46 -31.87 34.67
CA GLY A 167 45.88 -33.28 34.55
C GLY A 167 44.83 -34.32 34.96
N VAL A 168 43.58 -33.88 35.21
CA VAL A 168 42.48 -34.70 35.73
C VAL A 168 42.10 -35.86 34.81
N PHE A 169 42.44 -35.79 33.52
CA PHE A 169 42.11 -36.81 32.53
C PHE A 169 43.13 -37.94 32.38
N TYR A 170 44.28 -37.89 33.07
CA TYR A 170 45.32 -38.92 32.97
C TYR A 170 45.33 -39.92 34.14
N ALA A 171 44.32 -39.89 35.01
CA ALA A 171 44.30 -40.70 36.24
C ALA A 171 43.61 -42.07 36.12
N GLU A 172 43.23 -42.53 34.92
CA GLU A 172 42.59 -43.85 34.78
C GLU A 172 42.99 -44.52 33.46
N GLY A 173 44.23 -45.02 33.44
CA GLY A 173 44.78 -45.78 32.34
C GLY A 173 46.14 -46.43 32.61
N GLU A 174 46.74 -46.21 33.79
CA GLU A 174 47.94 -46.90 34.24
C GLU A 174 47.60 -47.75 35.47
N SER A 175 47.15 -48.98 35.22
CA SER A 175 47.36 -50.11 36.10
C SER A 175 47.41 -51.38 35.25
N ASP A 176 48.61 -51.65 34.74
CA ASP A 176 49.34 -52.93 34.62
C ASP A 176 48.53 -54.18 34.24
N GLU A 177 48.75 -54.78 33.07
CA GLU A 177 49.81 -55.79 32.79
C GLU A 177 49.63 -57.11 33.57
N ASP A 178 49.37 -58.16 32.77
CA ASP A 178 49.61 -59.60 32.95
C ASP A 178 48.88 -60.43 34.04
#